data_AF-A0A2M8P6B4-F1
#
_entry.id   AF-A0A2M8P6B4-F1
#
_cell.length_a   1.000
_cell.length_b   1.000
_cell.length_c   1.000
_cell.angle_alpha   90.00
_cell.angle_beta   90.00
_cell.angle_gamma   90.00
#
_symmetry.space_group_name_H-M   'P 1'
#
loop_
_entity.id
_entity.type
_entity.pdbx_description
1 polymer ?
#
loop_
_entity_poly.entity_id
_entity_poly.type
_entity_poly.pdbx_seq_one_letter_code
_entity_poly.pdbx_strand_id
1 'polypeptide(L)'
;MDLGNDTTLCKVENLELGLLNTFETYRWSDNSTNPTLTINAPGTYWVEVSKDDCTLRDTIVIAEVVNNCECKIYAPNAFSPNADGYNDEFLVQTPCIFVEYHLAIFNRWGRVH
;
A
#
# COMPACT_ATOMS: atom_id res chain seq x y z
N MET A 1 -19.32 13.23 10.25
CA MET A 1 -19.11 12.74 8.87
C MET A 1 -17.63 12.54 8.72
N ASP A 2 -17.20 11.37 8.27
CA ASP A 2 -15.80 10.96 8.21
C ASP A 2 -15.67 9.89 7.11
N LEU A 3 -14.89 10.17 6.07
CA LEU A 3 -14.50 9.27 4.98
C LEU A 3 -13.34 8.35 5.37
N GLY A 4 -12.78 8.54 6.56
CA GLY A 4 -11.63 7.84 7.09
C GLY A 4 -10.32 8.60 6.89
N ASN A 5 -9.26 8.03 7.45
CA ASN A 5 -7.92 8.59 7.31
C ASN A 5 -7.36 8.40 5.91
N ASP A 6 -6.42 9.26 5.53
CA ASP A 6 -5.61 9.11 4.33
C ASP A 6 -5.00 7.70 4.26
N THR A 7 -5.13 7.08 3.09
CA THR A 7 -4.79 5.67 2.89
C THR A 7 -3.77 5.52 1.78
N THR A 8 -2.70 4.76 2.06
CA THR A 8 -1.71 4.36 1.05
C THR A 8 -1.92 2.89 0.69
N LEU A 9 -2.12 2.61 -0.59
CA LEU A 9 -2.36 1.28 -1.13
C LEU A 9 -1.28 0.89 -2.13
N CYS A 10 -1.16 -0.41 -2.34
CA CYS A 10 -0.22 -0.97 -3.29
C CYS A 10 -0.68 -0.91 -4.74
N LYS A 11 -1.99 -1.04 -4.89
CA LYS A 11 -2.70 -0.90 -6.15
C LYS A 11 -4.09 -0.43 -5.77
N VAL A 12 -4.55 0.65 -6.37
CA VAL A 12 -5.93 1.10 -6.19
C VAL A 12 -6.77 0.45 -7.27
N GLU A 13 -7.53 -0.57 -6.91
CA GLU A 13 -8.40 -1.27 -7.84
C GLU A 13 -9.68 -1.68 -7.10
N ASN A 14 -10.83 -1.24 -7.63
CA ASN A 14 -12.15 -1.50 -7.07
C ASN A 14 -12.29 -1.13 -5.58
N LEU A 15 -11.72 -0.01 -5.14
CA LEU A 15 -11.88 0.47 -3.78
C LEU A 15 -13.22 1.19 -3.64
N GLU A 16 -14.07 0.75 -2.72
CA GLU A 16 -15.33 1.40 -2.40
C GLU A 16 -15.16 2.38 -1.23
N LEU A 17 -15.40 3.66 -1.49
CA LEU A 17 -15.49 4.71 -0.48
C LEU A 17 -16.95 4.89 -0.06
N GLY A 18 -17.19 5.07 1.23
CA GLY A 18 -18.54 5.24 1.78
C GLY A 18 -18.50 5.82 3.19
N LEU A 19 -19.67 6.18 3.70
CA LEU A 19 -19.84 6.71 5.05
C LEU A 19 -20.55 5.68 5.93
N LEU A 20 -20.20 5.63 7.22
CA LEU A 20 -20.87 4.76 8.20
C LEU A 20 -22.33 5.19 8.48
N ASN A 21 -22.64 6.46 8.24
CA ASN A 21 -23.95 7.05 8.49
C ASN A 21 -24.69 7.32 7.17
N THR A 22 -26.02 7.33 7.21
CA THR A 22 -26.87 7.66 6.08
C THR A 22 -27.29 9.14 6.08
N PHE A 23 -27.31 9.71 4.88
CA PHE A 23 -27.69 11.08 4.57
C PHE A 23 -28.76 11.13 3.47
N GLU A 24 -29.40 12.29 3.29
CA GLU A 24 -30.48 12.47 2.31
C GLU A 24 -29.93 12.61 0.88
N THR A 25 -28.84 13.35 0.73
CA THR A 25 -28.16 13.54 -0.56
C THR A 25 -26.66 13.30 -0.43
N TYR A 26 -26.06 12.92 -1.55
CA TYR A 26 -24.63 12.72 -1.71
C TYR A 26 -24.20 13.42 -2.99
N ARG A 27 -23.01 13.99 -2.98
CA ARG A 27 -22.31 14.50 -4.15
C ARG A 27 -20.82 14.22 -4.00
N TRP A 28 -20.32 13.32 -4.84
CA TRP A 28 -18.92 12.95 -4.86
C TRP A 28 -18.10 13.83 -5.79
N SER A 29 -16.78 13.73 -5.69
CA SER A 29 -15.82 14.44 -6.54
C SER A 29 -15.95 14.19 -8.04
N ASP A 30 -16.61 13.10 -8.45
CA ASP A 30 -16.92 12.76 -9.84
C ASP A 30 -18.36 13.17 -10.26
N ASN A 31 -19.06 13.94 -9.42
CA ASN A 31 -20.47 14.31 -9.52
C ASN A 31 -21.47 13.16 -9.38
N SER A 32 -21.04 11.95 -9.00
CA SER A 32 -21.99 10.89 -8.67
C SER A 32 -22.74 11.21 -7.37
N THR A 33 -23.95 10.65 -7.23
CA THR A 33 -24.86 10.90 -6.10
C THR A 33 -25.24 9.62 -5.36
N ASN A 34 -24.54 8.53 -5.64
CA ASN A 34 -24.75 7.27 -4.93
C ASN A 34 -24.21 7.37 -3.49
N PRO A 35 -24.69 6.55 -2.54
CA PRO A 35 -24.16 6.53 -1.18
C PRO A 35 -22.67 6.12 -1.08
N THR A 36 -22.15 5.49 -2.13
CA THR A 36 -20.75 5.03 -2.23
C THR A 36 -20.13 5.46 -3.56
N LEU A 37 -18.80 5.51 -3.58
CA LEU A 37 -17.98 5.80 -4.77
C LEU A 37 -16.95 4.70 -4.95
N THR A 38 -16.96 4.01 -6.09
CA THR A 38 -15.92 3.05 -6.45
C THR A 38 -14.80 3.75 -7.23
N ILE A 39 -13.57 3.64 -6.75
CA ILE A 39 -12.38 4.25 -7.35
C ILE A 39 -11.38 3.19 -7.82
N ASN A 40 -10.63 3.53 -8.87
CA ASN A 40 -9.65 2.65 -9.51
C ASN A 40 -8.30 3.35 -9.76
N ALA A 41 -8.06 4.46 -9.08
CA ALA A 41 -6.83 5.25 -9.21
C ALA A 41 -6.54 5.98 -7.89
N PRO A 42 -5.26 6.28 -7.60
CA PRO A 42 -4.93 7.21 -6.54
C PRO A 42 -5.43 8.62 -6.87
N GLY A 43 -5.68 9.40 -5.83
CA GLY A 43 -6.20 10.76 -5.98
C GLY A 43 -6.79 11.31 -4.68
N THR A 44 -7.25 12.55 -4.77
CA THR A 44 -8.02 13.18 -3.70
C THR A 44 -9.49 13.05 -4.01
N TYR A 45 -10.24 12.41 -3.12
CA TYR A 45 -11.67 12.19 -3.24
C TYR A 45 -12.39 12.95 -2.14
N TRP A 46 -13.60 13.42 -2.42
CA TRP A 46 -14.43 14.08 -1.44
C TRP A 46 -15.88 13.72 -1.65
N VAL A 47 -16.65 13.78 -0.57
CA VAL A 47 -18.11 13.69 -0.62
C VAL A 47 -18.71 14.86 0.14
N GLU A 48 -19.76 15.42 -0.42
CA GLU A 48 -20.64 16.38 0.21
C GLU A 48 -21.98 15.70 0.42
N VAL A 49 -22.55 15.83 1.62
CA VAL A 49 -23.82 15.24 2.00
C VAL A 49 -24.73 16.26 2.66
N SER A 50 -26.04 16.06 2.53
CA SER A 50 -27.03 16.88 3.25
C SER A 50 -27.91 16.06 4.18
N LYS A 51 -28.29 16.66 5.31
CA LYS A 51 -29.32 16.16 6.23
C LYS A 51 -29.88 17.30 7.06
N ASP A 52 -31.20 17.41 7.16
CA ASP A 52 -31.88 18.43 7.97
C ASP A 52 -31.35 19.87 7.74
N ASP A 53 -31.29 20.31 6.46
CA ASP A 53 -30.72 21.60 6.00
C ASP A 53 -29.22 21.83 6.32
N CYS A 54 -28.53 20.85 6.89
CA CYS A 54 -27.09 20.88 7.10
C CYS A 54 -26.37 20.26 5.90
N THR A 55 -25.35 20.95 5.39
CA THR A 55 -24.42 20.40 4.40
C THR A 55 -23.06 20.15 5.05
N LEU A 56 -22.53 18.95 4.85
CA LEU A 56 -21.24 18.55 5.36
C LEU A 56 -20.39 18.05 4.20
N ARG A 57 -19.08 18.29 4.26
CA ARG A 57 -18.14 17.81 3.26
C ARG A 57 -16.94 17.22 3.97
N ASP A 58 -16.43 16.12 3.42
CA ASP A 58 -15.21 15.51 3.88
C ASP A 58 -14.33 15.06 2.70
N THR A 59 -13.02 14.92 2.94
CA THR A 59 -12.00 14.64 1.92
C THR A 59 -11.05 13.55 2.39
N ILE A 60 -10.67 12.66 1.49
CA ILE A 60 -9.68 11.61 1.72
C ILE A 60 -8.63 11.61 0.61
N VAL A 61 -7.37 11.40 0.99
CA VAL A 61 -6.27 11.19 0.04
C VAL A 61 -5.97 9.71 -0.08
N ILE A 62 -5.99 9.21 -1.31
CA ILE A 62 -5.60 7.85 -1.66
C ILE A 62 -4.28 7.93 -2.43
N ALA A 63 -3.22 7.39 -1.83
CA ALA A 63 -1.91 7.27 -2.46
C ALA A 63 -1.69 5.84 -2.96
N GLU A 64 -1.01 5.70 -4.11
CA GLU A 64 -0.56 4.41 -4.63
C GLU A 64 0.97 4.33 -4.54
N VAL A 65 1.48 3.25 -3.97
CA VAL A 65 2.90 2.95 -3.87
C VAL A 65 3.17 1.70 -4.71
N VAL A 66 3.75 1.88 -5.90
CA VAL A 66 4.01 0.75 -6.83
C VAL A 66 5.27 -0.02 -6.43
N ASN A 67 6.25 0.69 -5.88
CA ASN A 67 7.50 0.09 -5.41
C ASN A 67 7.28 -0.41 -3.98
N ASN A 68 7.59 -1.69 -3.69
CA ASN A 68 7.56 -2.31 -2.34
C ASN A 68 6.29 -3.09 -1.94
N CYS A 69 5.34 -3.30 -2.85
CA CYS A 69 4.08 -3.97 -2.52
C CYS A 69 4.11 -5.49 -2.53
N GLU A 70 5.00 -6.05 -3.35
CA GLU A 70 5.40 -7.44 -3.25
C GLU A 70 6.85 -7.50 -2.82
N CYS A 71 7.13 -7.03 -1.60
CA CYS A 71 8.48 -7.07 -1.08
C CYS A 71 8.90 -8.43 -0.56
N LYS A 72 9.07 -9.35 -1.50
CA LYS A 72 9.68 -10.64 -1.23
C LYS A 72 11.20 -10.51 -1.33
N ILE A 73 11.84 -10.66 -0.19
CA ILE A 73 13.29 -10.80 -0.09
C ILE A 73 13.63 -12.24 -0.49
N TYR A 74 14.34 -12.41 -1.59
CA TYR A 74 14.91 -13.68 -1.99
C TYR A 74 16.36 -13.75 -1.50
N ALA A 75 16.60 -14.61 -0.52
CA ALA A 75 17.92 -14.98 -0.10
C ALA A 75 18.25 -16.37 -0.70
N PRO A 76 19.39 -16.54 -1.38
CA PRO A 76 19.80 -17.86 -1.84
C PRO A 76 20.00 -18.78 -0.64
N ASN A 77 19.68 -20.07 -0.80
CA ASN A 77 19.85 -21.07 0.26
C ASN A 77 21.28 -21.66 0.33
N ALA A 78 22.08 -21.41 -0.70
CA ALA A 78 23.46 -21.86 -0.83
C ALA A 78 24.25 -20.93 -1.77
N PHE A 79 25.55 -20.84 -1.54
CA PHE A 79 26.53 -20.24 -2.44
C PHE A 79 27.82 -21.07 -2.34
N SER A 80 28.60 -21.12 -3.41
CA SER A 80 29.84 -21.88 -3.54
C SER A 80 30.98 -20.93 -3.90
N PRO A 81 31.59 -20.24 -2.91
CA PRO A 81 32.62 -19.24 -3.17
C PRO A 81 33.96 -19.91 -3.53
N ASN A 82 34.04 -20.48 -4.73
CA ASN A 82 35.20 -21.23 -5.24
C ASN A 82 35.87 -20.54 -6.45
N ALA A 83 35.37 -19.38 -6.85
CA ALA A 83 35.81 -18.55 -7.97
C ALA A 83 35.67 -19.24 -9.35
N ASP A 84 34.66 -20.09 -9.52
CA ASP A 84 34.36 -20.74 -10.81
C ASP A 84 33.37 -19.94 -11.70
N GLY A 85 32.85 -18.83 -11.18
CA GLY A 85 31.88 -17.96 -11.84
C GLY A 85 30.42 -18.34 -11.57
N TYR A 86 30.16 -19.41 -10.82
CA TYR A 86 28.82 -19.89 -10.50
C TYR A 86 28.55 -19.80 -8.98
N ASN A 87 27.55 -18.99 -8.61
CA ASN A 87 27.10 -18.83 -7.23
C ASN A 87 28.23 -18.48 -6.24
N ASP A 88 29.20 -17.67 -6.66
CA ASP A 88 30.35 -17.27 -5.84
C ASP A 88 30.00 -16.19 -4.80
N GLU A 89 28.97 -15.40 -5.06
CA GLU A 89 28.53 -14.31 -4.20
C GLU A 89 27.13 -14.58 -3.62
N PHE A 90 26.98 -14.36 -2.32
CA PHE A 90 25.67 -14.35 -1.67
C PHE A 90 25.01 -12.99 -1.91
N LEU A 91 24.12 -12.92 -2.90
CA LEU A 91 23.37 -11.71 -3.22
C LEU A 91 21.90 -11.89 -2.85
N VAL A 92 21.42 -11.03 -1.95
CA VAL A 92 19.99 -10.91 -1.66
C VAL A 92 19.32 -10.16 -2.82
N GLN A 93 18.30 -10.76 -3.41
CA GLN A 93 17.54 -10.18 -4.52
C GLN A 93 16.15 -9.76 -4.03
N THR A 94 15.70 -8.58 -4.42
CA THR A 94 14.34 -8.11 -4.14
C THR A 94 13.90 -7.11 -5.20
N PRO A 95 12.60 -7.10 -5.57
CA PRO A 95 12.06 -6.09 -6.46
C PRO A 95 11.93 -4.70 -5.80
N CYS A 96 12.28 -4.55 -4.52
CA CYS A 96 12.12 -3.31 -3.76
C CYS A 96 13.42 -2.52 -3.61
N ILE A 97 13.27 -1.21 -3.47
CA ILE A 97 14.31 -0.34 -2.96
C ILE A 97 14.29 -0.42 -1.44
N PHE A 98 15.37 -0.90 -0.83
CA PHE A 98 15.60 -0.80 0.61
C PHE A 98 16.89 -0.01 0.83
N VAL A 99 16.91 0.77 1.90
CA VAL A 99 18.04 1.67 2.22
C VAL A 99 19.14 0.92 2.97
N GLU A 100 18.78 -0.10 3.74
CA GLU A 100 19.69 -0.87 4.58
C GLU A 100 19.16 -2.29 4.83
N TYR A 101 20.06 -3.26 5.00
CA TYR A 101 19.74 -4.60 5.49
C TYR A 101 20.89 -5.15 6.33
N HIS A 102 20.56 -6.00 7.30
CA HIS A 102 21.52 -6.77 8.08
C HIS A 102 21.37 -8.26 7.78
N LEU A 103 22.48 -8.91 7.43
CA LEU A 103 22.57 -10.35 7.24
C LEU A 103 23.44 -10.94 8.36
N ALA A 104 22.94 -11.97 9.03
CA ALA A 104 23.71 -12.72 10.02
C ALA A 104 23.72 -14.20 9.63
N ILE A 105 24.91 -14.78 9.51
CA ILE A 105 25.11 -16.21 9.22
C ILE A 105 25.55 -16.88 10.53
N PHE A 106 24.76 -17.87 10.95
CA PHE A 106 25.01 -18.62 12.18
C PHE A 106 25.55 -20.00 11.85
N ASN A 107 26.57 -20.44 12.58
CA ASN A 107 26.95 -21.84 12.59
C ASN A 107 25.94 -22.68 13.41
N ARG A 108 26.16 -24.01 13.47
CA ARG A 108 25.29 -24.97 14.16
C ARG A 108 25.09 -24.70 15.67
N TRP A 109 25.92 -23.85 16.27
CA TRP A 109 25.88 -23.50 17.68
C TRP A 109 25.46 -22.04 17.93
N GLY A 110 24.95 -21.34 16.90
CA GLY A 110 24.41 -19.98 17.05
C GLY A 110 25.48 -18.89 17.20
N ARG A 111 26.75 -19.15 16.86
CA ARG A 111 27.77 -18.10 16.77
C ARG A 111 27.73 -17.41 15.40
N VAL A 112 27.82 -16.08 15.42
CA VAL A 112 27.88 -15.19 14.27
C VAL A 112 29.32 -15.09 13.75
N HIS A 113 29.49 -15.13 12.43
CA HIS A 113 30.70 -14.70 11.72
C HIS A 113 30.49 -13.33 11.09
#